data_AF-I3SA38-F1
#
_entry.id   AF-I3SA38-F1
#
_cell.length_a   1.000
_cell.length_b   1.000
_cell.length_c   1.000
_cell.angle_alpha   90.00
_cell.angle_beta   90.00
_cell.angle_gamma   90.00
#
_symmetry.space_group_name_H-M   'P 1'
#
loop_
_entity.id
_entity.type
_entity.pdbx_description
1 polymer ?
#
loop_
_entity_poly.entity_id
_entity_poly.type
_entity_poly.pdbx_seq_one_letter_code
_entity_poly.pdbx_strand_id
1 'polypeptide(L)'
;MKKNEQMYALLAISLSLCPQSRLVDETVNSQLREKYGEKMSRMQRYDDEAFAMYDELFSYACPKFITPSAPSFEEPLVNYNQDAYRLQLKLFLYEAKQQQLLSGLRTFLKVYSTISLAKLASYMEVDEPTLRTILMTYKHKTHAVDSAGKIISNADVDFYIDDDTIHVVESKPSKQYGDCFLRQVVKLEKVINEMDSIKLE
;
A
#
# COMPACT_ATOMS: atom_id res chain seq x y z
N MET A 1 18.19 12.92 9.66
CA MET A 1 17.67 13.12 8.29
C MET A 1 17.66 11.83 7.47
N LYS A 2 18.79 11.17 7.20
CA LYS A 2 18.84 9.96 6.33
C LYS A 2 17.86 8.83 6.69
N LYS A 3 17.70 8.49 7.97
CA LYS A 3 16.73 7.48 8.41
C LYS A 3 15.27 7.88 8.19
N ASN A 4 14.95 9.16 8.30
CA ASN A 4 13.59 9.66 8.07
C ASN A 4 13.22 9.48 6.57
N GLU A 5 14.16 9.77 5.67
CA GLU A 5 13.96 9.54 4.23
C GLU A 5 13.77 8.06 3.88
N GLN A 6 14.54 7.17 4.52
CA GLN A 6 14.35 5.72 4.37
C GLN A 6 12.97 5.28 4.89
N MET A 7 12.49 5.84 6.00
CA MET A 7 11.15 5.54 6.50
C MET A 7 10.06 6.00 5.52
N TYR A 8 10.20 7.18 4.90
CA TYR A 8 9.28 7.63 3.86
C TYR A 8 9.30 6.72 2.62
N ALA A 9 10.48 6.22 2.21
CA ALA A 9 10.58 5.25 1.11
C ALA A 9 9.87 3.92 1.44
N LEU A 10 10.05 3.39 2.65
CA LEU A 10 9.32 2.18 3.09
C LEU A 10 7.81 2.43 3.18
N LEU A 11 7.39 3.61 3.63
CA LEU A 11 5.98 3.98 3.67
C LEU A 11 5.39 4.08 2.25
N ALA A 12 6.14 4.63 1.29
CA ALA A 12 5.74 4.67 -0.13
C ALA A 12 5.51 3.26 -0.69
N ILE A 13 6.40 2.30 -0.39
CA ILE A 13 6.24 0.90 -0.79
C ILE A 13 4.95 0.33 -0.20
N SER A 14 4.77 0.44 1.12
CA SER A 14 3.60 -0.11 1.83
C SER A 14 2.29 0.45 1.31
N LEU A 15 2.20 1.77 1.10
CA LEU A 15 1.01 2.43 0.58
C LEU A 15 0.79 2.21 -0.92
N SER A 16 1.80 1.75 -1.67
CA SER A 16 1.63 1.38 -3.07
C SER A 16 1.07 -0.04 -3.20
N LEU A 17 1.52 -0.96 -2.34
CA LEU A 17 1.00 -2.33 -2.26
C LEU A 17 -0.40 -2.38 -1.63
N CYS A 18 -0.60 -1.69 -0.51
CA CYS A 18 -1.84 -1.66 0.27
C CYS A 18 -2.26 -0.21 0.52
N PRO A 19 -3.08 0.41 -0.35
CA PRO A 19 -3.34 1.83 -0.21
C PRO A 19 -4.35 2.12 0.89
N GLN A 20 -3.82 2.38 2.07
CA GLN A 20 -4.54 2.73 3.29
C GLN A 20 -4.29 4.19 3.65
N SER A 21 -4.51 5.10 2.70
CA SER A 21 -4.25 6.53 2.90
C SER A 21 -4.98 7.13 4.10
N ARG A 22 -6.08 6.50 4.55
CA ARG A 22 -6.84 6.91 5.74
C ARG A 22 -6.07 6.72 7.06
N LEU A 23 -5.07 5.84 7.11
CA LEU A 23 -4.27 5.57 8.32
C LEU A 23 -3.07 6.50 8.49
N VAL A 24 -2.81 7.34 7.49
CA VAL A 24 -1.63 8.23 7.45
C VAL A 24 -2.08 9.66 7.68
N ASP A 25 -1.39 10.37 8.57
CA ASP A 25 -1.65 11.78 8.79
C ASP A 25 -1.50 12.59 7.49
N GLU A 26 -2.34 13.60 7.32
CA GLU A 26 -2.43 14.41 6.11
C GLU A 26 -1.11 15.12 5.81
N THR A 27 -0.38 15.58 6.84
CA THR A 27 0.91 16.24 6.71
C THR A 27 1.97 15.27 6.17
N VAL A 28 2.01 14.06 6.73
CA VAL A 28 2.93 12.98 6.33
C VAL A 28 2.61 12.53 4.90
N ASN A 29 1.33 12.35 4.59
CA ASN A 29 0.87 11.97 3.25
C ASN A 29 1.18 13.06 2.21
N SER A 30 1.06 14.34 2.56
CA SER A 30 1.45 15.45 1.68
C SER A 30 2.94 15.43 1.36
N GLN A 31 3.80 15.33 2.39
CA GLN A 31 5.26 15.24 2.20
C GLN A 31 5.67 13.99 1.42
N LEU A 32 5.01 12.86 1.69
CA LEU A 32 5.25 11.62 0.96
C LEU A 32 4.90 11.76 -0.53
N ARG A 33 3.76 12.38 -0.85
CA ARG A 33 3.34 12.60 -2.25
C ARG A 33 4.24 13.58 -2.98
N GLU A 34 4.71 14.62 -2.32
CA GLU A 34 5.67 15.57 -2.88
C GLU A 34 6.98 14.88 -3.27
N LYS A 35 7.48 13.96 -2.43
CA LYS A 35 8.78 13.33 -2.64
C LYS A 35 8.74 12.03 -3.46
N TYR A 36 7.72 11.21 -3.28
CA TYR A 36 7.62 9.86 -3.85
C TYR A 36 6.37 9.65 -4.73
N GLY A 37 5.51 10.66 -4.92
CA GLY A 37 4.24 10.52 -5.62
C GLY A 37 4.36 9.96 -7.05
N GLU A 38 5.38 10.37 -7.79
CA GLU A 38 5.65 9.82 -9.13
C GLU A 38 6.06 8.34 -9.05
N LYS A 39 7.00 8.00 -8.15
CA LYS A 39 7.45 6.61 -7.93
C LYS A 39 6.28 5.73 -7.49
N MET A 40 5.42 6.21 -6.59
CA MET A 40 4.22 5.50 -6.15
C MET A 40 3.26 5.24 -7.30
N SER A 41 3.05 6.22 -8.17
CA SER A 41 2.18 6.08 -9.34
C SER A 41 2.73 5.06 -10.35
N ARG A 42 4.05 4.98 -10.51
CA ARG A 42 4.72 3.96 -11.33
C ARG A 42 4.68 2.58 -10.68
N MET A 43 4.92 2.46 -9.38
CA MET A 43 4.86 1.18 -8.64
C MET A 43 3.47 0.53 -8.68
N GLN A 44 2.41 1.31 -8.84
CA GLN A 44 1.05 0.79 -8.98
C GLN A 44 0.75 0.20 -10.37
N ARG A 45 1.65 0.39 -11.35
CA ARG A 45 1.52 -0.21 -12.68
C ARG A 45 1.86 -1.70 -12.62
N TYR A 46 1.23 -2.45 -13.51
CA TYR A 46 1.45 -3.89 -13.67
C TYR A 46 2.52 -4.12 -14.76
N ASP A 47 3.74 -3.64 -14.52
CA ASP A 47 4.87 -3.76 -15.45
C ASP A 47 6.20 -4.05 -14.75
N ASP A 48 7.22 -4.40 -15.54
CA ASP A 48 8.57 -4.69 -15.04
C ASP A 48 9.25 -3.44 -14.45
N GLU A 49 8.82 -2.23 -14.86
CA GLU A 49 9.31 -0.96 -14.31
C GLU A 49 8.89 -0.80 -12.85
N ALA A 50 7.65 -1.16 -12.52
CA ALA A 50 7.16 -1.19 -11.15
C ALA A 50 7.96 -2.17 -10.29
N PHE A 51 8.32 -3.34 -10.83
CA PHE A 51 9.15 -4.32 -10.13
C PHE A 51 10.55 -3.78 -9.82
N ALA A 52 11.19 -3.11 -10.78
CA ALA A 52 12.50 -2.47 -10.59
C ALA A 52 12.44 -1.35 -9.52
N MET A 53 11.34 -0.60 -9.46
CA MET A 53 11.14 0.43 -8.42
C MET A 53 11.02 -0.16 -7.02
N TYR A 54 10.36 -1.32 -6.87
CA TYR A 54 10.30 -2.03 -5.59
C TYR A 54 11.68 -2.49 -5.14
N ASP A 55 12.50 -3.02 -6.05
CA ASP A 55 13.88 -3.42 -5.78
C ASP A 55 14.75 -2.22 -5.35
N GLU A 56 14.71 -1.12 -6.11
CA GLU A 56 15.49 0.10 -5.83
C GLU A 56 15.14 0.69 -4.45
N LEU A 57 13.84 0.89 -4.18
CA LEU A 57 13.39 1.52 -2.93
C LEU A 57 13.64 0.62 -1.73
N PHE A 58 13.43 -0.70 -1.86
CA PHE A 58 13.73 -1.64 -0.79
C PHE A 58 15.23 -1.69 -0.52
N SER A 59 16.06 -1.80 -1.56
CA SER A 59 17.53 -1.77 -1.45
C SER A 59 18.04 -0.51 -0.74
N TYR A 60 17.45 0.64 -1.03
CA TYR A 60 17.80 1.92 -0.41
C TYR A 60 17.36 2.04 1.06
N ALA A 61 16.18 1.53 1.38
CA ALA A 61 15.48 1.86 2.62
C ALA A 61 15.42 0.72 3.65
N CYS A 62 15.66 -0.52 3.22
CA CYS A 62 15.60 -1.68 4.11
C CYS A 62 16.63 -1.56 5.25
N PRO A 63 16.30 -2.08 6.44
CA PRO A 63 17.26 -2.18 7.52
C PRO A 63 18.38 -3.17 7.15
N LYS A 64 19.51 -3.07 7.85
CA LYS A 64 20.57 -4.09 7.72
C LYS A 64 20.08 -5.40 8.34
N PHE A 65 19.98 -6.44 7.52
CA PHE A 65 19.60 -7.77 7.97
C PHE A 65 20.79 -8.48 8.61
N ILE A 66 20.50 -9.26 9.64
CA ILE A 66 21.47 -10.10 10.35
C ILE A 66 21.00 -11.56 10.28
N THR A 67 21.96 -12.47 10.15
CA THR A 67 21.68 -13.90 10.28
C THR A 67 21.70 -14.25 11.78
N PRO A 68 20.64 -14.87 12.33
CA PRO A 68 20.61 -15.24 13.75
C PRO A 68 21.53 -16.43 14.08
N SER A 69 22.03 -17.13 13.06
CA SER A 69 22.95 -18.26 13.19
C SER A 69 24.37 -17.81 13.52
N ALA A 70 25.05 -18.56 14.39
CA ALA A 70 26.47 -18.35 14.65
C ALA A 70 27.29 -18.65 13.37
N PRO A 71 28.36 -17.88 13.09
CA PRO A 71 29.23 -18.15 11.96
C PRO A 71 29.90 -19.52 12.13
N SER A 72 29.84 -20.36 11.10
CA SER A 72 30.62 -21.60 11.06
C SER A 72 32.10 -21.25 10.88
N PHE A 73 32.98 -21.81 11.72
CA PHE A 73 34.44 -21.62 11.63
C PHE A 73 35.11 -22.62 10.68
N GLU A 74 34.39 -23.64 10.22
CA GLU A 74 34.90 -24.66 9.29
C GLU A 74 34.70 -24.26 7.82
N GLU A 75 33.81 -23.33 7.55
CA GLU A 75 33.52 -22.83 6.19
C GLU A 75 34.35 -21.58 5.89
N PRO A 76 34.64 -21.29 4.59
CA PRO A 76 35.28 -20.05 4.18
C PRO A 76 34.57 -18.82 4.76
N LEU A 77 35.28 -17.70 4.90
CA LEU A 77 34.69 -16.42 5.33
C LEU A 77 33.64 -15.94 4.31
N VAL A 78 32.40 -16.42 4.42
CA VAL A 78 31.25 -15.98 3.63
C VAL A 78 30.64 -14.76 4.30
N ASN A 79 30.23 -13.78 3.50
CA ASN A 79 29.54 -12.59 4.02
C ASN A 79 28.07 -12.93 4.34
N TYR A 80 27.84 -13.58 5.47
CA TYR A 80 26.51 -14.00 5.93
C TYR A 80 25.47 -12.86 5.94
N ASN A 81 25.90 -11.61 6.17
CA ASN A 81 25.02 -10.45 6.14
C ASN A 81 24.50 -10.13 4.73
N GLN A 82 25.32 -10.35 3.68
CA GLN A 82 24.86 -10.19 2.29
C GLN A 82 23.85 -11.26 1.91
N ASP A 83 24.01 -12.49 2.40
CA ASP A 83 23.06 -13.56 2.10
C ASP A 83 21.73 -13.35 2.82
N ALA A 84 21.75 -12.86 4.06
CA ALA A 84 20.55 -12.43 4.77
C ALA A 84 19.81 -11.33 3.98
N TYR A 85 20.53 -10.33 3.48
CA TYR A 85 19.95 -9.27 2.65
C TYR A 85 19.32 -9.82 1.35
N ARG A 86 20.06 -10.65 0.60
CA ARG A 86 19.57 -11.23 -0.66
C ARG A 86 18.32 -12.08 -0.46
N LEU A 87 18.28 -12.85 0.63
CA LEU A 87 17.11 -13.65 0.97
C LEU A 87 15.89 -12.77 1.24
N GLN A 88 16.04 -11.72 2.05
CA GLN A 88 14.95 -10.82 2.40
C GLN A 88 14.44 -10.04 1.20
N LEU A 89 15.36 -9.53 0.35
CA LEU A 89 15.00 -8.89 -0.91
C LEU A 89 14.23 -9.85 -1.83
N LYS A 90 14.69 -11.09 -1.98
CA LYS A 90 14.02 -12.11 -2.80
C LYS A 90 12.61 -12.40 -2.29
N LEU A 91 12.43 -12.58 -0.99
CA LEU A 91 11.12 -12.83 -0.37
C LEU A 91 10.18 -11.64 -0.55
N PHE A 92 10.68 -10.43 -0.34
CA PHE A 92 9.92 -9.21 -0.54
C PHE A 92 9.46 -9.05 -2.00
N LEU A 93 10.36 -9.19 -2.96
CA LEU A 93 10.03 -9.07 -4.39
C LEU A 93 9.04 -10.15 -4.84
N TYR A 94 9.16 -11.37 -4.30
CA TYR A 94 8.20 -12.43 -4.56
C TYR A 94 6.78 -12.04 -4.10
N GLU A 95 6.66 -11.48 -2.90
CA GLU A 95 5.37 -11.03 -2.37
C GLU A 95 4.83 -9.81 -3.14
N ALA A 96 5.69 -8.85 -3.50
CA ALA A 96 5.32 -7.68 -4.29
C ALA A 96 4.73 -8.09 -5.66
N LYS A 97 5.33 -9.08 -6.32
CA LYS A 97 4.82 -9.63 -7.58
C LYS A 97 3.45 -10.29 -7.43
N GLN A 98 3.22 -11.02 -6.33
CA GLN A 98 1.89 -11.58 -6.07
C GLN A 98 0.84 -10.49 -5.82
N GLN A 99 1.20 -9.40 -5.15
CA GLN A 99 0.28 -8.28 -4.89
C GLN A 99 -0.04 -7.45 -6.13
N GLN A 100 0.88 -7.34 -7.10
CA GLN A 100 0.60 -6.70 -8.39
C GLN A 100 -0.58 -7.36 -9.12
N LEU A 101 -0.74 -8.68 -9.04
CA LEU A 101 -1.88 -9.37 -9.66
C LEU A 101 -3.22 -8.90 -9.06
N LEU A 102 -3.23 -8.59 -7.76
CA LEU A 102 -4.39 -8.10 -7.03
C LEU A 102 -4.70 -6.62 -7.31
N SER A 103 -3.70 -5.82 -7.70
CA SER A 103 -3.91 -4.41 -8.06
C SER A 103 -4.73 -4.26 -9.36
N GLY A 104 -4.56 -5.17 -10.31
CA GLY A 104 -5.35 -5.23 -11.55
C GLY A 104 -6.83 -5.45 -11.25
N LEU A 105 -7.16 -6.51 -10.49
CA LEU A 105 -8.52 -6.80 -10.02
C LEU A 105 -9.15 -5.59 -9.31
N ARG A 106 -8.40 -5.00 -8.38
CA ARG A 106 -8.85 -3.85 -7.59
C ARG A 106 -9.22 -2.65 -8.45
N THR A 107 -8.52 -2.41 -9.56
CA THR A 107 -8.83 -1.30 -10.47
C THR A 107 -10.21 -1.47 -11.09
N PHE A 108 -10.58 -2.68 -11.50
CA PHE A 108 -11.93 -2.97 -11.98
C PHE A 108 -12.98 -2.81 -10.87
N LEU A 109 -12.73 -3.37 -9.69
CA LEU A 109 -13.67 -3.29 -8.56
C LEU A 109 -13.93 -1.84 -8.10
N LYS A 110 -12.98 -0.92 -8.30
CA LYS A 110 -13.21 0.51 -7.99
C LYS A 110 -14.16 1.22 -8.94
N VAL A 111 -14.24 0.78 -10.18
CA VAL A 111 -15.01 1.44 -11.23
C VAL A 111 -16.45 0.92 -11.28
N TYR A 112 -16.66 -0.33 -10.89
CA TYR A 112 -17.97 -0.97 -10.93
C TYR A 112 -18.57 -1.07 -9.53
N SER A 113 -19.80 -0.55 -9.35
CA SER A 113 -20.61 -0.84 -8.15
C SER A 113 -21.12 -2.27 -8.15
N THR A 114 -21.38 -2.83 -9.33
CA THR A 114 -21.84 -4.21 -9.53
C THR A 114 -21.33 -4.72 -10.88
N ILE A 115 -20.80 -5.94 -10.91
CA ILE A 115 -20.27 -6.57 -12.13
C ILE A 115 -20.50 -8.10 -12.09
N SER A 116 -20.91 -8.68 -13.22
CA SER A 116 -21.02 -10.14 -13.33
C SER A 116 -19.64 -10.79 -13.42
N LEU A 117 -19.54 -12.00 -12.88
CA LEU A 117 -18.29 -12.75 -12.82
C LEU A 117 -17.75 -13.06 -14.21
N ALA A 118 -18.63 -13.46 -15.14
CA ALA A 118 -18.28 -13.69 -16.56
C ALA A 118 -17.66 -12.44 -17.23
N LYS A 119 -18.19 -11.26 -16.94
CA LYS A 119 -17.72 -10.00 -17.53
C LYS A 119 -16.36 -9.60 -16.99
N LEU A 120 -16.17 -9.73 -15.67
CA LEU A 120 -14.87 -9.47 -15.05
C LEU A 120 -13.81 -10.49 -15.50
N ALA A 121 -14.19 -11.76 -15.65
CA ALA A 121 -13.32 -12.82 -16.14
C ALA A 121 -12.84 -12.51 -17.58
N SER A 122 -13.76 -12.06 -18.45
CA SER A 122 -13.43 -11.60 -19.79
C SER A 122 -12.49 -10.39 -19.80
N TYR A 123 -12.62 -9.44 -18.86
CA TYR A 123 -11.72 -8.28 -18.78
C TYR A 123 -10.33 -8.62 -18.26
N MET A 124 -10.22 -9.65 -17.42
CA MET A 124 -8.95 -10.12 -16.88
C MET A 124 -8.32 -11.22 -17.73
N GLU A 125 -8.97 -11.65 -18.82
CA GLU A 125 -8.52 -12.74 -19.70
C GLU A 125 -8.28 -14.06 -18.95
N VAL A 126 -9.11 -14.33 -17.94
CA VAL A 126 -9.08 -15.57 -17.13
C VAL A 126 -10.41 -16.29 -17.19
N ASP A 127 -10.41 -17.57 -16.85
CA ASP A 127 -11.62 -18.36 -16.66
C ASP A 127 -12.30 -18.01 -15.31
N GLU A 128 -13.61 -18.24 -15.25
CA GLU A 128 -14.41 -17.96 -14.06
C GLU A 128 -13.94 -18.62 -12.74
N PRO A 129 -13.55 -19.92 -12.71
CA PRO A 129 -13.09 -20.52 -11.47
C PRO A 129 -11.72 -19.97 -11.02
N THR A 130 -10.84 -19.61 -11.95
CA THR A 130 -9.61 -18.87 -11.64
C THR A 130 -9.93 -17.50 -11.05
N LEU A 131 -10.88 -16.76 -11.62
CA LEU A 131 -11.31 -15.46 -11.07
C LEU A 131 -11.86 -15.61 -9.65
N ARG A 132 -12.68 -16.62 -9.35
CA ARG A 132 -13.17 -16.90 -7.99
C ARG A 132 -12.02 -17.13 -7.01
N THR A 133 -10.98 -17.84 -7.45
CA THR A 133 -9.77 -18.08 -6.64
C THR A 133 -8.99 -16.79 -6.38
N ILE A 134 -8.86 -15.91 -7.38
CA ILE A 134 -8.21 -14.61 -7.25
C ILE A 134 -9.01 -13.70 -6.29
N LEU A 135 -10.34 -13.67 -6.40
CA LEU A 135 -11.22 -12.91 -5.50
C LEU A 135 -11.10 -13.38 -4.05
N MET A 136 -11.06 -14.69 -3.82
CA MET A 136 -10.82 -15.25 -2.48
C MET A 136 -9.43 -14.89 -1.97
N THR A 137 -8.41 -14.97 -2.82
CA THR A 137 -7.04 -14.56 -2.47
C THR A 137 -6.98 -13.09 -2.09
N TYR A 138 -7.71 -12.22 -2.81
CA TYR A 138 -7.83 -10.81 -2.48
C TYR A 138 -8.38 -10.61 -1.06
N LYS A 139 -9.49 -11.29 -0.72
CA LYS A 139 -10.04 -11.23 0.65
C LYS A 139 -9.05 -11.73 1.69
N HIS A 140 -8.40 -12.86 1.45
CA HIS A 140 -7.42 -13.41 2.39
C HIS A 140 -6.21 -12.50 2.61
N LYS A 141 -5.70 -11.85 1.56
CA LYS A 141 -4.55 -10.93 1.68
C LYS A 141 -4.91 -9.57 2.25
N THR A 142 -6.17 -9.16 2.16
CA THR A 142 -6.63 -7.84 2.64
C THR A 142 -7.36 -7.90 3.97
N HIS A 143 -7.67 -9.08 4.50
CA HIS A 143 -8.30 -9.24 5.81
C HIS A 143 -7.27 -9.69 6.85
N ALA A 144 -7.13 -8.93 7.92
CA ALA A 144 -6.29 -9.29 9.06
C ALA A 144 -7.18 -9.80 10.21
N VAL A 145 -6.65 -10.71 11.03
CA VAL A 145 -7.31 -11.14 12.25
C VAL A 145 -6.72 -10.33 13.40
N ASP A 146 -7.59 -9.67 14.17
CA ASP A 146 -7.15 -8.93 15.35
C ASP A 146 -6.79 -9.88 16.51
N SER A 147 -6.20 -9.31 17.57
CA SER A 147 -5.82 -10.07 18.77
C SER A 147 -7.01 -10.74 19.49
N ALA A 148 -8.24 -10.34 19.18
CA ALA A 148 -9.48 -10.92 19.71
C ALA A 148 -10.13 -11.94 18.76
N GLY A 149 -9.50 -12.26 17.63
CA GLY A 149 -10.00 -13.21 16.65
C GLY A 149 -11.01 -12.64 15.66
N LYS A 150 -11.28 -11.33 15.68
CA LYS A 150 -12.19 -10.68 14.74
C LYS A 150 -11.46 -10.35 13.44
N ILE A 151 -12.12 -10.66 12.33
CA ILE A 151 -11.63 -10.32 10.99
C ILE A 151 -11.87 -8.84 10.74
N ILE A 152 -10.80 -8.09 10.51
CA ILE A 152 -10.81 -6.68 10.13
C ILE A 152 -10.39 -6.58 8.66
N SER A 153 -11.24 -5.97 7.85
CA SER A 153 -10.87 -5.66 6.47
C SER A 153 -9.94 -4.45 6.44
N ASN A 154 -8.74 -4.70 5.94
CA ASN A 154 -7.73 -3.71 5.63
C ASN A 154 -7.80 -3.28 4.16
N ALA A 155 -8.77 -3.82 3.40
CA ALA A 155 -9.00 -3.48 2.00
C ALA A 155 -9.54 -2.05 1.87
N ASP A 156 -9.15 -1.36 0.81
CA ASP A 156 -9.76 -0.09 0.44
C ASP A 156 -11.08 -0.29 -0.33
N VAL A 157 -11.27 -1.48 -0.92
CA VAL A 157 -12.50 -1.92 -1.59
C VAL A 157 -12.95 -3.22 -0.97
N ASP A 158 -14.19 -3.25 -0.47
CA ASP A 158 -14.83 -4.48 0.01
C ASP A 158 -15.90 -4.91 -0.99
N PHE A 159 -16.19 -6.21 -1.06
CA PHE A 159 -17.20 -6.74 -1.98
C PHE A 159 -17.77 -8.04 -1.43
N TYR A 160 -18.93 -8.44 -1.95
CA TYR A 160 -19.47 -9.79 -1.76
C TYR A 160 -19.93 -10.34 -3.11
N ILE A 161 -20.05 -11.66 -3.17
CA ILE A 161 -20.51 -12.37 -4.35
C ILE A 161 -21.89 -12.91 -4.02
N ASP A 162 -22.88 -12.54 -4.83
CA ASP A 162 -24.24 -13.07 -4.80
C ASP A 162 -24.49 -13.80 -6.11
N ASP A 163 -24.65 -15.13 -6.04
CA ASP A 163 -24.59 -16.04 -7.18
C ASP A 163 -23.38 -15.78 -8.10
N ASP A 164 -23.62 -15.18 -9.27
CA ASP A 164 -22.61 -14.83 -10.29
C ASP A 164 -22.38 -13.32 -10.41
N THR A 165 -22.83 -12.55 -9.42
CA THR A 165 -22.73 -11.09 -9.40
C THR A 165 -21.87 -10.62 -8.24
N ILE A 166 -20.87 -9.80 -8.54
CA ILE A 166 -19.99 -9.19 -7.56
C ILE A 166 -20.57 -7.82 -7.22
N HIS A 167 -20.93 -7.64 -5.95
CA HIS A 167 -21.40 -6.36 -5.41
C HIS A 167 -20.29 -5.70 -4.63
N VAL A 168 -19.86 -4.52 -5.10
CA VAL A 168 -18.81 -3.75 -4.44
C VAL A 168 -19.45 -2.88 -3.36
N VAL A 169 -19.00 -3.08 -2.13
CA VAL A 169 -19.40 -2.28 -0.97
C VAL A 169 -18.50 -1.07 -0.91
N GLU A 170 -19.05 0.09 -1.26
CA GLU A 170 -18.33 1.34 -1.11
C GLU A 170 -18.06 1.59 0.38
N SER A 171 -16.78 1.60 0.77
CA SER A 171 -16.40 1.93 2.14
C SER A 171 -16.72 3.40 2.39
N LYS A 172 -17.87 3.67 3.03
CA LYS A 172 -18.28 5.02 3.44
C LYS A 172 -17.05 5.71 4.07
N PRO A 173 -16.54 6.81 3.50
CA PRO A 173 -15.43 7.50 4.11
C PRO A 173 -15.90 7.93 5.51
N SER A 174 -15.21 7.46 6.54
CA SER A 174 -15.41 7.93 7.90
C SER A 174 -15.07 9.43 7.93
N LYS A 175 -16.09 10.29 7.82
CA LYS A 175 -16.18 11.72 8.18
C LYS A 175 -14.89 12.59 8.19
N GLN A 176 -13.87 12.33 7.39
CA GLN A 176 -12.65 13.14 7.32
C GLN A 176 -12.88 14.52 6.70
N TYR A 177 -14.01 14.73 6.01
CA TYR A 177 -14.39 16.07 5.54
C TYR A 177 -14.55 17.05 6.71
N GLY A 178 -15.12 16.61 7.84
CA GLY A 178 -15.27 17.44 9.03
C GLY A 178 -13.92 17.88 9.58
N ASP A 179 -12.99 16.93 9.73
CA ASP A 179 -11.66 17.21 10.28
C ASP A 179 -10.80 18.06 9.34
N CYS A 180 -10.87 17.82 8.02
CA CYS A 180 -10.19 18.66 7.02
C CYS A 180 -10.76 20.08 7.01
N PHE A 181 -12.09 20.21 7.03
CA PHE A 181 -12.78 21.50 7.09
C PHE A 181 -12.42 22.28 8.35
N LEU A 182 -12.49 21.63 9.53
CA LEU A 182 -12.09 22.21 10.81
C LEU A 182 -10.62 22.65 10.81
N ARG A 183 -9.70 21.81 10.29
CA ARG A 183 -8.29 22.19 10.16
C ARG A 183 -8.08 23.38 9.24
N GLN A 184 -8.83 23.48 8.14
CA GLN A 184 -8.73 24.60 7.22
C GLN A 184 -9.27 25.90 7.84
N VAL A 185 -10.35 25.82 8.64
CA VAL A 185 -10.87 26.95 9.43
C VAL A 185 -9.80 27.45 10.40
N VAL A 186 -9.17 26.57 11.18
CA VAL A 186 -8.11 26.94 12.13
C VAL A 186 -6.90 27.59 11.43
N LYS A 187 -6.51 27.10 10.24
CA LYS A 187 -5.45 27.72 9.45
C LYS A 187 -5.82 29.12 8.97
N LEU A 188 -7.05 29.32 8.51
CA LEU A 188 -7.56 30.62 8.07
C LEU A 188 -7.60 31.63 9.22
N GLU A 189 -8.10 31.22 10.39
CA GLU A 189 -8.09 32.08 11.59
C GLU A 189 -6.68 32.51 11.98
N LYS A 190 -5.71 31.59 11.89
CA LYS A 190 -4.31 31.93 12.15
C LYS A 190 -3.77 32.99 11.19
N VAL A 191 -4.04 32.85 9.90
CA VAL A 191 -3.63 33.84 8.87
C VAL A 191 -4.32 35.18 9.09
N ILE A 192 -5.60 35.20 9.45
CA ILE A 192 -6.33 36.43 9.77
C ILE A 192 -5.68 37.14 10.96
N ASN A 193 -5.39 36.40 12.04
CA ASN A 193 -4.72 36.97 13.22
C ASN A 193 -3.32 37.51 12.88
N GLU A 194 -2.56 36.82 12.02
CA GLU A 194 -1.27 37.31 11.52
C GLU A 194 -1.44 38.60 10.69
N MET A 195 -2.43 38.68 9.80
CA MET A 195 -2.71 39.90 9.03
C MET A 195 -3.15 41.07 9.91
N ASP A 196 -3.95 40.82 10.95
CA ASP A 196 -4.40 41.86 11.87
C ASP A 196 -3.25 42.37 12.76
N SER A 197 -2.31 41.50 13.13
CA SER A 197 -1.09 41.91 13.86
C SER A 197 -0.18 42.81 13.03
N ILE A 198 -0.12 42.62 11.71
CA ILE A 198 0.71 43.42 10.79
C ILE A 198 0.08 44.81 10.54
N LYS A 199 -1.24 44.97 10.70
CA LYS A 199 -1.93 46.27 10.53
C LYS A 199 -1.82 47.19 11.75
N LEU A 200 -1.33 46.68 12.88
CA LEU A 200 -1.19 47.41 14.15
C LEU A 200 0.23 47.99 14.36
N GLU A 201 1.14 47.80 13.40
CA GLU A 201 2.39 48.57 13.22
C GLU A 201 2.25 49.57 12.06
#